data_AF-A0A2I1C142-F1
#
_entry.id   AF-A0A2I1C142-F1
#
_cell.length_a   1.000
_cell.length_b   1.000
_cell.length_c   1.000
_cell.angle_alpha   90.00
_cell.angle_beta   90.00
_cell.angle_gamma   90.00
#
_symmetry.space_group_name_H-M   'P 1'
#
loop_
_entity.id
_entity.type
_entity.pdbx_description
1 polymer ?
#
loop_
_entity_poly.entity_id
_entity_poly.type
_entity_poly.pdbx_seq_one_letter_code
_entity_poly.pdbx_strand_id
1 'polypeptide(L)'
;PQHHPHQARILTNLGTRLSTRFKQTGSVDNLNRAVKVAEMAVDATPQNHPDRARWLSNLGNLLCKRFQRTGSIDDLNRAVGVGNMTVDATRSP
;
A
#
# COMPACT_ATOMS: atom_id res chain seq x y z
N PRO A 1 -23.21 2.99 6.32
CA PRO A 1 -22.14 2.08 5.85
C PRO A 1 -21.00 2.06 6.89
N GLN A 2 -20.97 1.02 7.71
CA GLN A 2 -20.08 0.91 8.86
C GLN A 2 -18.62 0.91 8.41
N HIS A 3 -17.93 1.98 8.78
CA HIS A 3 -16.49 2.11 8.71
C HIS A 3 -15.85 0.87 9.36
N HIS A 4 -14.89 0.25 8.68
CA HIS A 4 -14.06 -0.83 9.26
C HIS A 4 -12.61 -0.36 9.48
N PRO A 5 -12.36 0.64 10.35
CA PRO A 5 -11.00 1.06 10.71
C PRO A 5 -10.19 -0.10 11.31
N HIS A 6 -10.88 -1.08 11.93
CA HIS A 6 -10.27 -2.33 12.37
C HIS A 6 -9.74 -3.19 11.22
N GLN A 7 -10.46 -3.24 10.09
CA GLN A 7 -10.04 -4.01 8.90
C GLN A 7 -8.82 -3.38 8.24
N ALA A 8 -8.81 -2.05 8.06
CA ALA A 8 -7.66 -1.33 7.51
C ALA A 8 -6.41 -1.54 8.38
N ARG A 9 -6.55 -1.48 9.71
CA ARG A 9 -5.45 -1.75 10.65
C ARG A 9 -4.90 -3.18 10.54
N ILE A 10 -5.79 -4.18 10.43
CA ILE A 10 -5.38 -5.59 10.26
C ILE A 10 -4.62 -5.77 8.95
N LEU A 11 -5.12 -5.18 7.86
CA LEU A 11 -4.48 -5.24 6.54
C LEU A 11 -3.08 -4.61 6.57
N THR A 12 -2.89 -3.48 7.23
CA THR A 12 -1.57 -2.85 7.36
C THR A 12 -0.59 -3.71 8.14
N ASN A 13 -1.00 -4.26 9.28
CA ASN A 13 -0.13 -5.14 10.05
C ASN A 13 0.31 -6.36 9.22
N LEU A 14 -0.61 -6.91 8.42
CA LEU A 14 -0.31 -7.99 7.49
C LEU A 14 0.66 -7.55 6.39
N GLY A 15 0.45 -6.38 5.78
CA GLY A 15 1.33 -5.80 4.76
C GLY A 15 2.76 -5.57 5.28
N THR A 16 2.90 -5.03 6.49
CA THR A 16 4.20 -4.83 7.15
C THR A 16 4.91 -6.16 7.41
N ARG A 17 4.20 -7.16 7.94
CA ARG A 17 4.77 -8.49 8.18
C ARG A 17 5.22 -9.17 6.89
N LEU A 18 4.44 -9.05 5.82
CA LEU A 18 4.80 -9.59 4.50
C LEU A 18 6.02 -8.86 3.92
N SER A 19 6.12 -7.53 4.07
CA SER A 19 7.31 -6.78 3.64
C SER A 19 8.56 -7.18 4.43
N THR A 20 8.45 -7.39 5.75
CA THR A 20 9.58 -7.87 6.57
C THR A 20 10.00 -9.28 6.16
N ARG A 21 9.05 -10.18 5.95
CA ARG A 21 9.33 -11.52 5.45
C ARG A 21 9.98 -11.48 4.07
N PHE A 22 9.56 -10.59 3.18
CA PHE A 22 10.22 -10.37 1.90
C PHE A 22 11.68 -9.94 2.08
N LYS A 23 11.98 -8.97 2.96
CA LYS A 23 13.36 -8.56 3.25
C LYS A 23 14.24 -9.73 3.72
N GLN A 24 13.66 -10.67 4.47
CA GLN A 24 14.37 -11.85 4.99
C GLN A 24 14.52 -12.97 3.96
N THR A 25 13.55 -13.16 3.06
CA THR A 25 13.46 -14.33 2.17
C THR A 25 13.75 -14.02 0.70
N GLY A 26 13.72 -12.75 0.29
CA GLY A 26 13.81 -12.34 -1.11
C GLY A 26 12.62 -12.78 -1.99
N SER A 27 11.58 -13.38 -1.41
CA SER A 27 10.46 -14.00 -2.15
C SER A 27 9.50 -12.98 -2.75
N VAL A 28 9.50 -12.88 -4.08
CA VAL A 28 8.61 -11.99 -4.84
C VAL A 28 7.13 -12.27 -4.54
N ASP A 29 6.76 -13.50 -4.22
CA ASP A 29 5.38 -13.85 -3.85
C ASP A 29 4.93 -13.18 -2.54
N ASN A 30 5.81 -13.09 -1.54
CA ASN A 30 5.51 -12.34 -0.32
C ASN A 30 5.31 -10.85 -0.62
N LEU A 31 6.07 -10.31 -1.57
CA LEU A 31 5.94 -8.92 -2.01
C LEU A 31 4.64 -8.69 -2.79
N ASN A 32 4.26 -9.62 -3.68
CA ASN A 32 2.98 -9.61 -4.39
C ASN A 32 1.80 -9.63 -3.42
N ARG A 33 1.85 -10.49 -2.41
CA ARG A 33 0.82 -10.54 -1.36
C ARG A 33 0.78 -9.26 -0.53
N ALA A 34 1.94 -8.65 -0.23
CA ALA A 34 2.00 -7.39 0.48
C ALA A 34 1.32 -6.26 -0.30
N VAL A 35 1.58 -6.16 -1.61
CA VAL A 35 0.94 -5.17 -2.49
C VAL A 35 -0.59 -5.36 -2.49
N LYS A 36 -1.08 -6.58 -2.72
CA LYS A 36 -2.52 -6.88 -2.72
C LYS A 36 -3.20 -6.51 -1.39
N VAL A 37 -2.53 -6.75 -0.27
CA VAL A 37 -3.04 -6.39 1.06
C VAL A 37 -3.10 -4.87 1.25
N ALA A 38 -2.10 -4.14 0.76
CA ALA A 38 -2.09 -2.68 0.83
C ALA A 38 -3.18 -2.05 -0.08
N GLU A 39 -3.44 -2.62 -1.25
CA GLU A 39 -4.56 -2.22 -2.12
C GLU A 39 -5.90 -2.36 -1.39
N MET A 40 -6.16 -3.53 -0.79
CA MET A 40 -7.38 -3.74 0.00
C MET A 40 -7.52 -2.74 1.16
N ALA A 41 -6.40 -2.32 1.78
CA ALA A 41 -6.44 -1.33 2.86
C ALA A 41 -6.84 0.07 2.34
N VAL A 42 -6.34 0.45 1.17
CA VAL A 42 -6.73 1.68 0.48
C VAL A 42 -8.22 1.62 0.09
N ASP A 43 -8.67 0.53 -0.52
CA ASP A 43 -10.06 0.40 -0.98
C ASP A 43 -11.06 0.38 0.19
N ALA A 44 -10.68 -0.22 1.32
CA ALA A 44 -11.51 -0.26 2.52
C ALA A 44 -11.57 1.08 3.29
N THR A 45 -10.75 2.07 2.92
CA THR A 45 -10.63 3.34 3.65
C THR A 45 -11.24 4.49 2.84
N PRO A 46 -12.28 5.18 3.32
CA PRO A 46 -12.92 6.29 2.61
C PRO A 46 -11.94 7.41 2.21
N GLN A 47 -12.24 8.11 1.10
CA GLN A 47 -11.37 9.15 0.54
C GLN A 47 -10.99 10.25 1.54
N ASN A 48 -11.93 10.63 2.40
CA ASN A 48 -11.80 11.67 3.41
C ASN A 48 -11.31 11.16 4.78
N HIS A 49 -10.94 9.89 4.88
CA HIS A 49 -10.47 9.32 6.16
C HIS A 49 -9.02 9.74 6.43
N PRO A 50 -8.69 10.21 7.65
CA PRO A 50 -7.35 10.74 7.97
C PRO A 50 -6.22 9.73 7.75
N ASP A 51 -6.50 8.44 7.92
CA ASP A 51 -5.52 7.37 7.68
C ASP A 51 -5.29 7.00 6.20
N ARG A 52 -6.08 7.52 5.26
CA ARG A 52 -5.97 7.10 3.85
C ARG A 52 -4.61 7.42 3.26
N ALA A 53 -4.07 8.60 3.56
CA ALA A 53 -2.74 9.02 3.10
C ALA A 53 -1.64 8.04 3.57
N ARG A 54 -1.78 7.50 4.78
CA ARG A 54 -0.85 6.49 5.33
C ARG A 54 -0.92 5.17 4.55
N TRP A 55 -2.11 4.73 4.15
CA TRP A 55 -2.29 3.51 3.35
C TRP A 55 -1.78 3.66 1.92
N LEU A 56 -2.04 4.80 1.28
CA LEU A 56 -1.50 5.12 -0.04
C LEU A 56 0.04 5.17 0.00
N SER A 57 0.62 5.82 1.00
CA SER A 57 2.08 5.85 1.19
C SER A 57 2.69 4.44 1.31
N ASN A 58 2.02 3.55 2.07
CA ASN A 58 2.48 2.16 2.22
C ASN A 58 2.39 1.38 0.90
N LEU A 59 1.30 1.55 0.14
CA LEU A 59 1.14 0.93 -1.18
C LEU A 59 2.22 1.40 -2.17
N GLY A 60 2.48 2.72 -2.23
CA GLY A 60 3.54 3.28 -3.08
C GLY A 60 4.92 2.69 -2.76
N ASN A 61 5.25 2.56 -1.47
CA ASN A 61 6.50 1.93 -1.04
C ASN A 61 6.62 0.45 -1.45
N LEU A 62 5.53 -0.31 -1.41
CA LEU A 62 5.52 -1.72 -1.79
C LEU A 62 5.64 -1.89 -3.31
N LEU A 63 4.99 -1.02 -4.10
CA LEU A 63 5.12 -0.97 -5.55
C LEU A 63 6.55 -0.62 -5.98
N CYS A 64 7.18 0.40 -5.37
CA CYS A 64 8.59 0.72 -5.62
C CYS A 64 9.52 -0.46 -5.31
N LYS A 65 9.33 -1.14 -4.17
CA LYS A 65 10.10 -2.34 -3.83
C LYS A 65 9.90 -3.45 -4.85
N ARG A 66 8.68 -3.61 -5.39
CA ARG A 66 8.40 -4.64 -6.41
C ARG A 66 9.07 -4.29 -7.73
N PHE A 67 8.98 -3.04 -8.17
CA PHE A 67 9.73 -2.52 -9.33
C PHE A 67 11.23 -2.80 -9.20
N GLN A 68 11.84 -2.48 -8.06
CA GLN A 68 13.28 -2.71 -7.83
C GLN A 68 13.70 -4.19 -7.98
N ARG A 69 12.76 -5.12 -7.84
CA ARG A 69 13.01 -6.57 -7.90
C ARG A 69 12.64 -7.20 -9.22
N THR A 70 11.59 -6.70 -9.87
CA THR A 70 11.03 -7.30 -11.09
C THR A 70 11.35 -6.49 -12.34
N GLY A 71 11.76 -5.23 -12.21
CA GLY A 71 11.89 -4.29 -13.32
C GLY A 71 10.55 -3.84 -13.93
N SER A 72 9.42 -4.14 -13.26
CA SER A 72 8.08 -3.83 -13.78
C SER A 72 7.82 -2.32 -13.82
N ILE A 73 7.83 -1.73 -15.02
CA ILE A 73 7.51 -0.31 -15.23
C ILE A 73 6.06 0.00 -14.85
N ASP A 74 5.15 -0.97 -14.96
CA ASP A 74 3.78 -0.82 -14.46
C ASP A 74 3.77 -0.51 -12.96
N ASP A 75 4.58 -1.21 -12.17
CA ASP A 75 4.68 -0.95 -10.73
C ASP A 75 5.20 0.46 -10.43
N LEU A 76 6.17 0.93 -11.21
CA LEU A 76 6.70 2.30 -11.07
C LEU A 76 5.62 3.34 -11.38
N ASN A 77 4.91 3.19 -12.49
CA ASN A 77 3.84 4.11 -12.88
C ASN A 77 2.73 4.15 -11.83
N ARG A 78 2.36 2.98 -11.29
CA ARG A 78 1.38 2.87 -10.22
C ARG A 78 1.86 3.50 -8.91
N ALA A 79 3.14 3.35 -8.56
CA ALA A 79 3.72 4.01 -7.39
C ALA A 79 3.64 5.54 -7.50
N VAL A 80 3.92 6.09 -8.67
CA VAL A 80 3.78 7.54 -8.95
C VAL A 80 2.32 7.97 -8.84
N GLY A 81 1.39 7.23 -9.44
CA GLY A 81 -0.05 7.52 -9.34
C GLY A 81 -0.55 7.55 -7.90
N VAL A 82 -0.14 6.58 -7.08
CA VAL A 82 -0.48 6.51 -5.66
C VAL A 82 0.16 7.65 -4.86
N GLY A 83 1.38 8.08 -5.22
CA GLY A 83 2.04 9.25 -4.64
C GLY A 83 1.23 10.54 -4.84
N ASN A 84 0.70 10.76 -6.03
CA ASN A 84 -0.16 11.92 -6.32
C ASN A 84 -1.44 11.90 -5.48
N MET A 85 -2.11 10.74 -5.40
CA MET A 85 -3.29 10.56 -4.54
C MET A 85 -3.00 10.82 -3.06
N THR A 86 -1.77 10.54 -2.60
CA THR A 86 -1.35 10.80 -1.22
C THR A 86 -1.27 12.30 -0.96
N VAL A 87 -0.65 13.06 -1.88
CA VAL A 87 -0.55 14.53 -1.79
C VAL A 87 -1.94 15.16 -1.77
N ASP A 88 -2.84 14.69 -2.62
CA ASP A 88 -4.22 15.17 -2.67
C ASP A 88 -4.99 14.87 -1.37
N ALA A 89 -4.81 13.67 -0.81
CA ALA A 89 -5.42 13.29 0.47
C ALA A 89 -4.92 14.15 1.64
N THR A 90 -3.67 14.63 1.61
CA THR A 90 -3.12 15.53 2.64
C THR A 90 -3.49 17.00 2.47
N ARG A 91 -4.03 17.39 1.30
CA ARG A 91 -4.45 18.77 1.00
C ARG A 91 -5.93 19.02 1.27
N SER A 92 -6.72 17.99 1.57
CA SER A 92 -8.12 18.16 1.96
C SER A 92 -8.22 18.79 3.36
N PRO A 93 -8.91 19.94 3.52
CA PRO A 93 -9.07 20.64 4.81
C PRO A 93 -9.99 19.90 5.80
#